data_AF-A0A7V3C7A2-F1
#
_entry.id   AF-A0A7V3C7A2-F1
#
_cell.length_a   1.000
_cell.length_b   1.000
_cell.length_c   1.000
_cell.angle_alpha   90.00
_cell.angle_beta   90.00
_cell.angle_gamma   90.00
#
_symmetry.space_group_name_H-M   'P 1'
#
loop_
_entity.id
_entity.type
_entity.pdbx_description
1 polymer ?
#
loop_
_entity_poly.entity_id
_entity_poly.type
_entity_poly.pdbx_seq_one_letter_code
_entity_poly.pdbx_strand_id
1 'polypeptide(L)'
;MLGFVASVLAVMAGQLVAFVFLLAGLGKLLDQSAARQAVAAYGLLPPAMARFVGAILPWLELAIATSLLTGVLGGWGVLVALVLLLI
;
A
#
# COMPACT_ATOMS: atom_id res chain seq x y z
N MET A 1 -6.24 15.86 27.25
CA MET A 1 -4.86 15.36 27.04
C MET A 1 -4.83 14.02 26.30
N LEU A 2 -5.54 12.98 26.76
CA LEU A 2 -5.58 11.65 26.10
C LEU A 2 -5.96 11.67 24.61
N GLY A 3 -7.00 12.41 24.22
CA GLY A 3 -7.44 12.46 22.80
C GLY A 3 -6.42 13.10 21.85
N PHE A 4 -5.65 14.09 22.33
CA PHE A 4 -4.59 14.74 21.55
C PHE A 4 -3.40 13.81 21.34
N VAL A 5 -2.99 13.10 22.39
CA VAL A 5 -1.90 12.11 22.27
C VAL A 5 -2.31 11.00 21.30
N ALA A 6 -3.54 10.50 21.40
CA ALA A 6 -4.05 9.47 20.49
C ALA A 6 -4.07 9.93 19.02
N SER A 7 -4.47 11.18 18.74
CA SER A 7 -4.48 11.69 17.37
C SER A 7 -3.07 11.86 16.79
N VAL A 8 -2.11 12.34 17.60
CA VAL A 8 -0.70 12.44 17.19
C VAL A 8 -0.14 11.05 16.86
N LEU A 9 -0.37 10.06 17.72
CA LEU A 9 0.08 8.69 17.48
C LEU A 9 -0.53 8.10 16.20
N ALA A 10 -1.82 8.33 15.96
CA ALA A 10 -2.50 7.86 14.75
C ALA A 10 -1.89 8.47 13.48
N VAL A 11 -1.58 9.77 13.48
CA VAL A 11 -0.93 10.44 12.34
C VAL A 11 0.47 9.88 12.12
N MET A 12 1.26 9.71 13.17
CA MET A 12 2.62 9.14 13.06
C MET A 12 2.59 7.72 12.51
N ALA A 13 1.68 6.88 13.01
CA ALA A 13 1.49 5.52 12.49
C ALA A 13 1.09 5.54 11.01
N GLY A 14 0.16 6.42 10.62
CA GLY A 14 -0.26 6.59 9.23
C GLY A 14 0.90 6.99 8.31
N GLN A 15 1.76 7.91 8.75
CA GLN A 15 2.95 8.32 7.99
C GLN A 15 3.94 7.17 7.81
N LEU A 16 4.19 6.37 8.85
CA LEU A 16 5.06 5.19 8.75
C LEU A 16 4.51 4.18 7.74
N VAL A 17 3.21 3.88 7.81
CA VAL A 17 2.54 3.01 6.83
C VAL A 17 2.66 3.60 5.42
N ALA A 18 2.49 4.91 5.27
CA ALA A 18 2.65 5.58 3.98
C ALA A 18 4.04 5.37 3.38
N PHE A 19 5.10 5.47 4.19
CA PHE A 19 6.47 5.23 3.73
C PHE A 19 6.70 3.77 3.32
N VAL A 20 6.13 2.80 4.05
CA VAL A 20 6.18 1.38 3.66
C VAL A 20 5.57 1.17 2.28
N PHE A 21 4.36 1.71 2.06
CA PHE A 21 3.67 1.63 0.78
C PHE A 21 4.40 2.38 -0.34
N LEU A 22 4.99 3.54 -0.04
CA LEU A 22 5.76 4.33 -1.01
C LEU A 22 6.98 3.54 -1.49
N LEU A 23 7.78 3.00 -0.56
CA LEU A 23 8.98 2.24 -0.88
C LEU A 23 8.64 0.93 -1.60
N ALA A 24 7.59 0.23 -1.15
CA ALA A 24 7.12 -1.00 -1.79
C ALA A 24 6.65 -0.75 -3.23
N GLY A 25 5.80 0.28 -3.44
CA GLY A 25 5.28 0.62 -4.76
C GLY A 25 6.38 1.07 -5.71
N LEU A 26 7.29 1.94 -5.26
CA LEU A 26 8.44 2.36 -6.07
C LEU A 26 9.35 1.18 -6.43
N GLY A 27 9.67 0.31 -5.47
CA GLY A 27 10.48 -0.88 -5.73
C GLY A 27 9.86 -1.80 -6.79
N LYS A 28 8.54 -2.00 -6.73
CA LYS A 28 7.81 -2.81 -7.72
C LYS A 28 7.69 -2.13 -9.09
N LEU A 29 7.69 -0.80 -9.16
CA LEU A 29 7.74 -0.08 -10.44
C LEU A 29 9.11 -0.16 -11.11
N LEU A 30 10.18 -0.16 -10.32
CA LEU A 30 11.55 -0.30 -10.84
C LEU A 30 11.80 -1.69 -11.43
N ASP A 31 11.20 -2.74 -10.87
CA ASP A 31 11.21 -4.09 -11.45
C ASP A 31 9.80 -4.70 -11.50
N GLN A 32 9.05 -4.28 -12.53
CA GLN A 32 7.71 -4.81 -12.77
C GLN A 32 7.72 -6.31 -13.09
N SER A 33 8.84 -6.84 -13.59
CA SER A 33 8.95 -8.25 -13.93
C SER A 33 8.97 -9.10 -12.66
N ALA A 34 9.76 -8.69 -11.66
CA ALA A 34 9.82 -9.30 -10.35
C ALA A 34 8.48 -9.15 -9.61
N ALA A 35 7.83 -7.99 -9.70
CA ALA A 35 6.52 -7.78 -9.08
C ALA A 35 5.44 -8.74 -9.61
N ARG A 36 5.37 -8.93 -10.94
CA ARG A 36 4.43 -9.88 -11.55
C ARG A 36 4.75 -11.34 -11.20
N GLN A 37 6.04 -11.68 -11.15
CA GLN A 37 6.47 -13.03 -10.73
C GLN A 37 6.14 -13.29 -9.26
N ALA A 38 6.35 -12.32 -8.38
CA ALA A 38 5.99 -12.42 -6.97
C ALA A 38 4.49 -12.67 -6.79
N VAL A 39 3.63 -11.91 -7.49
CA VAL A 39 2.17 -12.13 -7.46
C VAL A 39 1.79 -13.52 -8.01
N ALA A 40 2.42 -13.96 -9.09
CA ALA A 40 2.17 -15.30 -9.65
C ALA A 40 2.64 -16.43 -8.70
N ALA A 41 3.71 -16.22 -7.94
CA ALA A 41 4.28 -17.21 -7.03
C ALA A 41 3.36 -17.58 -5.87
N TYR A 42 2.40 -16.72 -5.51
CA TYR A 42 1.37 -17.07 -4.52
C TYR A 42 0.43 -18.18 -5.00
N GLY A 43 0.33 -18.45 -6.31
CA GLY A 43 -0.52 -19.51 -6.86
C GLY A 43 -2.03 -19.28 -6.66
N LEU A 44 -2.43 -18.10 -6.18
CA LEU A 44 -3.83 -17.75 -5.88
C LEU A 44 -4.63 -17.35 -7.12
N LEU A 45 -3.96 -16.89 -8.18
CA LEU A 45 -4.59 -16.31 -9.37
C LEU A 45 -4.14 -17.04 -10.64
N PRO A 46 -5.01 -17.16 -11.65
CA PRO A 46 -4.61 -17.60 -12.99
C PRO A 46 -3.52 -16.69 -13.58
N PRO A 47 -2.65 -17.18 -14.49
CA PRO A 47 -1.50 -16.43 -14.99
C PRO A 47 -1.84 -15.06 -15.59
N ALA A 48 -2.96 -14.95 -16.29
CA ALA A 48 -3.42 -13.70 -16.88
C ALA A 48 -3.81 -12.65 -15.80
N MET A 49 -4.51 -13.09 -14.75
CA MET A 49 -4.86 -12.23 -13.61
C MET A 49 -3.64 -11.86 -12.77
N ALA A 50 -2.73 -12.80 -12.51
CA ALA A 50 -1.50 -12.52 -11.77
C ALA A 50 -0.65 -11.44 -12.47
N ARG A 51 -0.57 -11.49 -13.80
CA ARG A 51 0.13 -10.48 -14.60
C ARG A 51 -0.55 -9.10 -14.51
N PHE A 52 -1.88 -9.05 -14.52
CA PHE A 52 -2.63 -7.81 -14.37
C PHE A 52 -2.51 -7.24 -12.95
N VAL A 53 -2.74 -8.05 -11.93
CA VAL A 53 -2.64 -7.66 -10.51
C VAL A 53 -1.23 -7.19 -10.19
N GLY A 54 -0.20 -7.93 -10.59
CA GLY A 54 1.19 -7.51 -10.39
C GLY A 54 1.58 -6.23 -11.14
N ALA A 55 0.85 -5.84 -12.18
CA ALA A 55 1.07 -4.57 -12.87
C ALA A 55 0.33 -3.40 -12.20
N ILE A 56 -0.86 -3.63 -11.61
CA ILE A 56 -1.66 -2.56 -10.99
C ILE A 56 -1.34 -2.32 -9.52
N LEU A 57 -0.90 -3.35 -8.80
CA LEU A 57 -0.56 -3.31 -7.38
C LEU A 57 0.41 -2.17 -7.00
N PRO A 58 1.50 -1.90 -7.73
CA PRO A 58 2.41 -0.81 -7.39
C PRO A 58 1.72 0.57 -7.41
N TRP A 59 0.80 0.77 -8.35
CA TRP A 59 0.05 2.01 -8.48
C TRP A 59 -0.93 2.20 -7.33
N LEU A 60 -1.60 1.11 -6.91
CA LEU A 60 -2.45 1.14 -5.72
C LEU A 60 -1.64 1.46 -4.47
N GLU A 61 -0.44 0.90 -4.34
CA GLU A 61 0.44 1.17 -3.21
C GLU A 61 0.85 2.64 -3.15
N LEU A 62 1.22 3.24 -4.28
CA LEU A 62 1.54 4.67 -4.35
C LEU A 62 0.32 5.55 -4.11
N ALA A 63 -0.86 5.17 -4.59
CA ALA A 63 -2.11 5.90 -4.33
C ALA A 63 -2.45 5.91 -2.83
N ILE A 64 -2.25 4.79 -2.13
CA ILE A 64 -2.43 4.71 -0.67
C ILE A 64 -1.38 5.57 0.05
N ALA A 65 -0.11 5.46 -0.34
CA ALA A 65 0.96 6.27 0.26
C ALA A 65 0.70 7.77 0.12
N THR A 66 0.38 8.23 -1.09
CA THR A 66 0.06 9.64 -1.36
C THR A 66 -1.18 10.09 -0.59
N SER A 67 -2.21 9.25 -0.48
CA SER A 67 -3.39 9.56 0.31
C SER A 67 -3.08 9.73 1.81
N LEU A 68 -2.26 8.84 2.38
CA LEU A 68 -1.85 8.90 3.78
C LEU A 68 -0.94 10.11 4.08
N LEU A 69 -0.03 10.45 3.15
CA LEU A 69 0.85 11.62 3.31
C LEU A 69 0.11 12.95 3.19
N THR A 70 -0.87 13.03 2.30
CA THR A 70 -1.65 14.26 2.06
C THR A 70 -2.88 14.38 2.97
N GLY A 71 -3.32 13.29 3.58
CA GLY A 71 -4.53 13.24 4.40
C GLY A 71 -5.83 13.30 3.61
N VAL A 72 -5.81 13.15 2.27
CA VAL A 72 -6.97 13.33 1.38
C VAL A 72 -8.14 12.39 1.73
N LEU A 73 -7.86 11.14 2.12
CA LEU A 73 -8.90 10.19 2.54
C LEU A 73 -9.22 10.23 4.04
N GLY A 74 -8.55 11.10 4.82
CA GLY A 74 -8.64 11.09 6.27
C GLY A 74 -8.36 9.70 6.85
N GLY A 75 -9.21 9.24 7.80
CA GLY A 75 -9.08 7.91 8.41
C GLY A 75 -9.28 6.73 7.44
N TRP A 76 -9.94 6.93 6.29
CA TRP A 76 -10.19 5.85 5.33
C TRP A 76 -8.92 5.37 4.63
N GLY A 77 -7.91 6.23 4.46
CA GLY A 77 -6.62 5.84 3.87
C GLY A 77 -5.94 4.73 4.67
N VAL A 78 -6.09 4.75 6.01
CA VAL A 78 -5.53 3.73 6.90
C VAL A 78 -6.25 2.39 6.73
N LEU A 79 -7.58 2.40 6.59
CA LEU A 79 -8.34 1.17 6.38
C LEU A 79 -7.96 0.49 5.07
N VAL A 80 -7.83 1.26 3.98
CA VAL A 80 -7.41 0.71 2.68
C VAL A 80 -5.99 0.15 2.77
N ALA A 81 -5.08 0.86 3.45
CA ALA A 81 -3.71 0.38 3.67
C ALA A 81 -3.68 -0.93 4.47
N LEU A 82 -4.50 -1.05 5.52
CA LEU A 82 -4.59 -2.26 6.34
C LEU A 82 -5.12 -3.45 5.55
N VAL A 83 -6.16 -3.25 4.74
CA VAL A 83 -6.67 -4.31 3.87
C VAL A 83 -5.58 -4.81 2.94
N LEU A 84 -4.83 -3.89 2.32
CA LEU A 84 -3.80 -4.25 1.35
C LEU A 84 -2.56 -4.88 1.99
N LEU A 85 -2.28 -4.61 3.28
CA LEU A 85 -1.22 -5.29 4.04
C LEU A 85 -1.57 -6.72 4.47
N LEU A 86 -2.85 -7.04 4.59
CA LEU A 86 -3.32 -8.34 5.09
C LEU A 86 -3.53 -9.38 3.98
N ILE A 87 -3.52 -8.96 2.72
CA ILE A 87 -3.62 -9.80 1.52
C ILE A 87 -2.26 -10.07 0.90
#